data_AF-A0A7V8WGV2-F1
#
_entry.id   AF-A0A7V8WGV2-F1
#
_cell.length_a   1.000
_cell.length_b   1.000
_cell.length_c   1.000
_cell.angle_alpha   90.00
_cell.angle_beta   90.00
_cell.angle_gamma   90.00
#
_symmetry.space_group_name_H-M   'P 1'
#
loop_
_entity.id
_entity.type
_entity.pdbx_description
1 polymer ?
#
loop_
_entity_poly.entity_id
_entity_poly.type
_entity_poly.pdbx_seq_one_letter_code
_entity_poly.pdbx_strand_id
1 'polypeptide(L)'
;MRYLIIHKQLEQGLPKMPAQGTPEQIDAHQREFEKKMRDARKNARRGEIFTPEAEPVIRRLLAAVFAGPDGKALMESVMDEQPLGIKLDVNGRYPDTVPVSTVPPGILQTLPKLTEDMEYRFVGRHLILLDTHAHVIADFIEDAIPAQ
;
A
#
# COMPACT_ATOMS: atom_id res chain seq x y z
N MET A 1 -6.23 -2.90 -14.80
CA MET A 1 -5.46 -1.75 -14.28
C MET A 1 -4.03 -1.83 -14.79
N ARG A 2 -3.45 -0.74 -15.31
CA ARG A 2 -2.11 -0.72 -15.94
C ARG A 2 -0.98 -1.20 -15.01
N TYR A 3 -1.07 -0.86 -13.73
CA TYR A 3 -0.09 -1.27 -12.72
C TYR A 3 0.12 -2.79 -12.67
N LEU A 4 -0.96 -3.56 -12.49
CA LEU A 4 -0.91 -5.02 -12.36
C LEU A 4 -0.37 -5.72 -13.62
N ILE A 5 -0.55 -5.12 -14.79
CA ILE A 5 0.01 -5.65 -16.05
C ILE A 5 1.54 -5.53 -16.02
N ILE A 6 2.06 -4.36 -15.65
CA ILE A 6 3.51 -4.11 -15.53
C ILE A 6 4.10 -5.00 -14.45
N HIS A 7 3.46 -5.06 -13.27
CA HIS A 7 3.84 -5.91 -12.15
C HIS A 7 4.05 -7.36 -12.60
N LYS A 8 2.99 -7.98 -13.14
CA LYS A 8 3.02 -9.37 -13.57
C LYS A 8 4.05 -9.64 -14.67
N GLN A 9 4.21 -8.72 -15.62
CA GLN A 9 5.21 -8.87 -16.68
C GLN A 9 6.64 -8.86 -16.13
N LEU A 10 6.93 -7.96 -15.19
CA LEU A 10 8.26 -7.85 -14.59
C LEU A 10 8.56 -9.00 -13.64
N GLU A 11 7.57 -9.42 -12.85
CA GLU A 11 7.69 -10.55 -11.93
C GLU A 11 7.99 -11.85 -12.68
N GLN A 12 7.32 -12.12 -13.80
CA GLN A 12 7.59 -13.26 -14.67
C GLN A 12 9.01 -13.25 -15.26
N GLY A 13 9.64 -12.08 -15.36
CA GLY A 13 11.00 -11.89 -15.83
C GLY A 13 12.06 -11.95 -14.74
N LEU A 14 11.68 -12.20 -13.47
CA LEU A 14 12.64 -12.39 -12.38
C LEU A 14 13.16 -13.83 -12.34
N PRO A 15 14.39 -14.04 -11.83
CA PRO A 15 14.87 -15.38 -11.51
C PRO A 15 13.87 -16.08 -10.59
N LYS A 16 13.51 -17.32 -10.91
CA LYS A 16 12.64 -18.11 -10.04
C LYS A 16 13.31 -18.29 -8.69
N MET A 17 12.61 -17.88 -7.63
CA MET A 17 13.03 -18.18 -6.28
C MET A 17 12.98 -19.70 -6.01
N PRO A 18 13.96 -20.26 -5.28
CA PRO A 18 13.87 -21.61 -4.79
C PRO A 18 12.72 -21.74 -3.78
N ALA A 19 12.08 -22.92 -3.73
CA ALA A 19 10.91 -23.18 -2.87
C ALA A 19 11.20 -22.99 -1.36
N GLN A 20 12.48 -23.01 -0.98
CA GLN A 20 12.98 -22.77 0.37
C GLN A 20 14.09 -21.71 0.29
N GLY A 21 13.73 -20.49 -0.11
CA GLY A 21 14.66 -19.37 -0.14
C GLY A 21 15.09 -18.95 1.27
N THR A 22 16.37 -18.63 1.46
CA THR A 22 16.84 -18.00 2.70
C THR A 22 16.29 -16.57 2.80
N PRO A 23 16.22 -15.96 4.00
CA PRO A 23 15.82 -14.57 4.16
C PRO A 23 16.60 -13.60 3.25
N GLU A 24 17.89 -13.83 3.05
CA GLU A 24 18.75 -13.03 2.19
C GLU A 24 18.37 -13.18 0.71
N GLN A 25 17.97 -14.38 0.29
CA GLN A 25 17.50 -14.61 -1.08
C GLN A 25 16.14 -13.95 -1.32
N ILE A 26 15.25 -13.97 -0.33
CA ILE A 26 13.96 -13.28 -0.37
C ILE A 26 14.16 -11.76 -0.49
N ASP A 27 15.01 -11.17 0.37
CA ASP A 27 15.32 -9.74 0.32
C ASP A 27 15.97 -9.34 -1.01
N ALA A 28 16.96 -10.10 -1.49
CA ALA A 28 17.61 -9.85 -2.77
C ALA A 28 16.63 -9.90 -3.95
N HIS A 29 15.72 -10.88 -3.96
CA HIS A 29 14.68 -10.98 -4.98
C HIS A 29 13.71 -9.79 -4.94
N GLN A 30 13.23 -9.43 -3.74
CA GLN A 30 12.36 -8.26 -3.55
C GLN A 30 13.05 -6.96 -3.98
N ARG A 31 14.35 -6.77 -3.69
CA ARG A 31 15.13 -5.61 -4.14
C ARG A 31 15.33 -5.57 -5.66
N GLU A 32 15.56 -6.71 -6.29
CA GLU A 32 15.61 -6.77 -7.76
C GLU A 32 14.25 -6.39 -8.36
N PHE A 33 13.16 -6.89 -7.78
CA PHE A 33 11.82 -6.58 -8.25
C PHE A 33 11.49 -5.10 -8.05
N GLU A 34 11.75 -4.56 -6.87
CA GLU A 34 11.63 -3.13 -6.54
C GLU A 34 12.31 -2.29 -7.63
N LYS A 35 13.58 -2.56 -7.93
CA LYS A 35 14.33 -1.80 -8.92
C LYS A 35 13.66 -1.81 -10.29
N LYS A 36 13.23 -2.99 -10.77
CA LYS A 36 12.55 -3.12 -12.06
C LYS A 36 11.22 -2.37 -12.09
N MET A 37 10.42 -2.48 -11.02
CA MET A 37 9.16 -1.75 -10.90
C MET A 37 9.40 -0.24 -10.92
N ARG A 38 10.38 0.23 -10.15
CA ARG A 38 10.71 1.65 -10.06
C ARG A 38 11.18 2.21 -11.39
N ASP A 39 12.04 1.50 -12.11
CA ASP A 39 12.53 1.88 -13.43
C ASP A 39 11.39 1.94 -14.47
N ALA A 40 10.52 0.92 -14.50
CA ALA A 40 9.38 0.87 -15.40
C ALA A 40 8.33 1.96 -15.12
N ARG A 41 8.24 2.39 -13.86
CA ARG A 41 7.33 3.42 -13.36
C ARG A 41 8.03 4.74 -13.04
N LYS A 42 9.18 5.05 -13.64
CA LYS A 42 9.96 6.28 -13.35
C LYS A 42 9.18 7.60 -13.44
N ASN A 43 8.08 7.61 -14.20
CA ASN A 43 7.21 8.77 -14.39
C ASN A 43 5.87 8.66 -13.65
N ALA A 44 5.74 7.69 -12.74
CA ALA A 44 4.51 7.46 -11.99
C ALA A 44 4.13 8.69 -11.17
N ARG A 45 2.82 8.89 -11.05
CA ARG A 45 2.24 10.02 -10.33
C ARG A 45 1.18 9.52 -9.38
N ARG A 46 0.96 10.29 -8.31
CA ARG A 46 -0.18 10.08 -7.42
C ARG A 46 -1.48 10.17 -8.21
N GLY A 47 -2.40 9.27 -7.91
CA GLY A 47 -3.70 9.18 -8.56
C GLY A 47 -3.72 8.40 -9.88
N GLU A 48 -2.66 7.64 -10.17
CA GLU A 48 -2.68 6.67 -11.28
C GLU A 48 -3.53 5.42 -10.96
N ILE A 49 -3.66 5.08 -9.68
CA ILE A 49 -4.47 3.95 -9.19
C ILE A 49 -5.66 4.47 -8.38
N PHE A 50 -5.41 5.30 -7.39
CA PHE A 50 -6.46 6.04 -6.68
C PHE A 50 -6.87 7.25 -7.51
N THR A 51 -7.56 6.99 -8.62
CA THR A 51 -7.89 8.05 -9.58
C THR A 51 -8.67 9.19 -8.94
N PRO A 52 -8.65 10.40 -9.53
CA PRO A 52 -9.40 11.54 -9.01
C PRO A 52 -10.90 11.27 -8.79
N GLU A 53 -11.48 10.32 -9.53
CA GLU A 53 -12.88 9.90 -9.39
C GLU A 53 -13.06 8.85 -8.28
N ALA A 54 -12.07 7.99 -8.04
CA ALA A 54 -12.12 6.93 -7.04
C ALA A 54 -11.77 7.43 -5.63
N GLU A 55 -10.82 8.36 -5.51
CA GLU A 55 -10.38 8.88 -4.22
C GLU A 55 -11.53 9.44 -3.35
N PRO A 56 -12.45 10.28 -3.86
CA PRO A 56 -13.58 10.77 -3.07
C PRO A 56 -14.50 9.66 -2.56
N VAL A 57 -14.66 8.58 -3.33
CA VAL A 57 -15.45 7.41 -2.93
C VAL A 57 -14.76 6.68 -1.78
N ILE A 58 -13.45 6.44 -1.89
CA ILE A 58 -12.67 5.81 -0.82
C ILE A 58 -12.72 6.64 0.46
N ARG A 59 -12.54 7.96 0.36
CA ARG A 59 -12.66 8.87 1.51
C ARG A 59 -14.03 8.79 2.17
N ARG A 60 -15.12 8.75 1.39
CA ARG A 60 -16.48 8.62 1.91
C ARG A 60 -16.71 7.28 2.60
N LEU A 61 -16.18 6.20 2.04
CA LEU A 61 -16.26 4.86 2.63
C LEU A 61 -15.54 4.82 3.99
N LEU A 62 -14.32 5.35 4.06
CA LEU A 62 -13.58 5.46 5.31
C LEU A 62 -14.34 6.33 6.32
N ALA A 63 -14.81 7.51 5.92
CA ALA A 63 -15.57 8.40 6.79
C ALA A 63 -16.84 7.73 7.35
N ALA A 64 -17.55 6.95 6.54
CA ALA A 64 -18.74 6.21 6.98
C ALA A 64 -18.38 5.13 8.02
N VAL A 65 -17.26 4.42 7.83
CA VAL A 65 -16.77 3.42 8.79
C VAL A 65 -16.42 4.07 10.13
N PHE A 66 -15.67 5.18 10.11
CA PHE A 66 -15.28 5.88 11.34
C PHE A 66 -16.42 6.65 12.02
N ALA A 67 -17.50 6.96 11.30
CA ALA A 67 -18.72 7.53 11.88
C ALA A 67 -19.65 6.46 12.48
N GLY A 68 -19.37 5.17 12.27
CA GLY A 68 -20.16 4.07 12.81
C GLY A 68 -19.95 3.86 14.32
N PRO A 69 -20.75 2.97 14.96
CA PRO A 69 -20.69 2.70 16.39
C PRO A 69 -19.28 2.31 16.89
N ASP A 70 -18.54 1.55 16.09
CA ASP A 70 -17.19 1.08 16.42
C ASP A 70 -16.08 2.02 15.91
N GLY A 71 -16.47 3.13 15.27
CA GLY A 71 -15.55 4.01 14.56
C GLY A 71 -14.44 4.61 15.43
N LYS A 72 -14.75 4.91 16.70
CA LYS A 72 -13.75 5.39 17.66
C LYS A 72 -12.69 4.33 17.97
N ALA A 73 -13.10 3.09 18.25
CA ALA A 73 -12.17 1.99 18.53
C ALA A 73 -11.33 1.65 17.29
N LEU A 74 -11.94 1.68 16.10
CA LEU A 74 -11.23 1.51 14.83
C LEU A 74 -10.20 2.61 14.60
N MET A 75 -10.55 3.87 14.89
CA MET A 75 -9.63 5.00 14.80
C MET A 75 -8.45 4.84 15.76
N GLU A 76 -8.71 4.49 17.02
CA GLU A 76 -7.67 4.24 18.02
C GLU A 76 -6.73 3.11 17.56
N SER A 77 -7.28 2.00 17.06
CA SER A 77 -6.49 0.90 16.52
C SER A 77 -5.63 1.30 15.33
N VAL A 78 -6.15 2.16 14.42
CA VAL A 78 -5.33 2.68 13.32
C VAL A 78 -4.22 3.57 13.88
N MET A 79 -4.52 4.50 14.79
CA MET A 79 -3.57 5.52 15.24
C MET A 79 -2.48 4.99 16.20
N ASP A 80 -2.76 3.92 16.95
CA ASP A 80 -1.80 3.33 17.91
C ASP A 80 -0.60 2.68 17.21
N GLU A 81 -0.80 2.11 16.01
CA GLU A 81 0.23 1.41 15.24
C GLU A 81 0.96 2.30 14.21
N GLN A 82 0.89 3.63 14.33
CA GLN A 82 1.36 4.51 13.26
C GLN A 82 2.86 4.83 13.34
N PRO A 83 3.63 4.52 12.28
CA PRO A 83 4.98 5.01 12.19
C PRO A 83 5.03 6.53 11.93
N LEU A 84 5.91 7.21 12.65
CA LEU A 84 6.12 8.66 12.54
C LEU A 84 7.22 8.99 11.51
N GLY A 85 7.05 10.11 10.80
CA GLY A 85 8.13 10.71 9.99
C GLY A 85 8.41 10.05 8.64
N ILE A 86 7.52 9.19 8.13
CA ILE A 86 7.65 8.63 6.79
C ILE A 86 7.31 9.69 5.74
N LYS A 87 8.24 9.93 4.82
CA LYS A 87 7.95 10.66 3.59
C LYS A 87 7.32 9.71 2.58
N LEU A 88 6.03 9.89 2.29
CA LEU A 88 5.35 9.14 1.24
C LEU A 88 5.81 9.62 -0.13
N ASP A 89 6.13 8.67 -1.01
CA ASP A 89 6.49 8.94 -2.40
C ASP A 89 5.90 7.85 -3.29
N VAL A 90 5.24 8.25 -4.38
CA VAL A 90 4.72 7.27 -5.34
C VAL A 90 5.90 6.59 -6.01
N ASN A 91 5.81 5.27 -6.14
CA ASN A 91 6.89 4.46 -6.69
C ASN A 91 8.18 4.51 -5.84
N GLY A 92 8.07 4.96 -4.58
CA GLY A 92 9.11 4.86 -3.57
C GLY A 92 9.05 3.52 -2.85
N ARG A 93 10.21 2.99 -2.45
CA ARG A 93 10.28 1.82 -1.56
C ARG A 93 9.73 2.23 -0.19
N TYR A 94 8.87 1.40 0.39
CA TYR A 94 8.47 1.59 1.78
C TYR A 94 9.70 1.36 2.70
N PRO A 95 9.92 2.14 3.78
CA PRO A 95 11.13 1.99 4.57
C PRO A 95 11.23 0.62 5.25
N ASP A 96 12.32 -0.12 5.00
CA ASP A 96 12.53 -1.48 5.53
C ASP A 96 12.57 -1.54 7.08
N THR A 97 12.90 -0.42 7.74
CA THR A 97 13.02 -0.33 9.22
C THR A 97 11.72 0.00 9.91
N VAL A 98 10.68 0.31 9.14
CA VAL A 98 9.42 0.79 9.67
C VAL A 98 8.42 -0.35 9.59
N PRO A 99 7.76 -0.73 10.71
CA PRO A 99 6.72 -1.74 10.65
C PRO A 99 5.57 -1.28 9.75
N VAL A 100 4.97 -2.24 9.08
CA VAL A 100 3.77 -2.03 8.28
C VAL A 100 2.56 -2.16 9.23
N SER A 101 1.77 -1.09 9.38
CA SER A 101 0.57 -1.11 10.23
C SER A 101 -0.52 -1.99 9.63
N THR A 102 -1.35 -2.61 10.47
CA THR A 102 -2.48 -3.38 9.96
C THR A 102 -3.67 -2.47 9.62
N VAL A 103 -4.51 -2.89 8.66
CA VAL A 103 -5.81 -2.24 8.44
C VAL A 103 -6.87 -3.11 9.10
N PRO A 104 -7.62 -2.58 10.08
CA PRO A 104 -8.68 -3.32 10.75
C PRO A 104 -9.65 -4.00 9.77
N PRO A 105 -10.10 -5.24 10.03
CA PRO A 105 -10.96 -5.99 9.12
C PRO A 105 -12.26 -5.25 8.72
N GLY A 106 -12.86 -4.49 9.64
CA GLY A 106 -14.06 -3.69 9.35
C GLY A 106 -13.82 -2.61 8.28
N ILE A 107 -12.61 -2.05 8.23
CA ILE A 107 -12.21 -1.10 7.17
C ILE A 107 -11.98 -1.86 5.86
N LEU A 108 -11.23 -2.97 5.89
CA LEU A 108 -10.92 -3.76 4.68
C LEU A 108 -12.19 -4.28 3.97
N GLN A 109 -13.22 -4.66 4.72
CA GLN A 109 -14.50 -5.12 4.15
C GLN A 109 -15.25 -4.03 3.38
N THR A 110 -14.97 -2.75 3.68
CA THR A 110 -15.62 -1.60 3.05
C THR A 110 -14.87 -1.12 1.81
N LEU A 111 -13.56 -1.32 1.77
CA LEU A 111 -12.71 -0.89 0.67
C LEU A 111 -12.84 -1.81 -0.56
N PRO A 112 -12.54 -1.30 -1.77
CA PRO A 112 -12.48 -2.13 -2.97
C PRO A 112 -11.50 -3.30 -2.80
N LYS A 113 -11.92 -4.51 -3.17
CA LYS A 113 -11.06 -5.70 -3.08
C LYS A 113 -9.80 -5.54 -3.92
N LEU A 114 -8.66 -5.94 -3.35
CA LEU A 114 -7.36 -5.95 -4.00
C LEU A 114 -7.01 -7.34 -4.53
N THR A 115 -6.03 -7.40 -5.43
CA THR A 115 -5.32 -8.65 -5.74
C THR A 115 -4.39 -9.02 -4.59
N GLU A 116 -3.93 -10.27 -4.53
CA GLU A 116 -3.06 -10.76 -3.45
C GLU A 116 -1.71 -10.02 -3.35
N ASP A 117 -1.25 -9.43 -4.45
CA ASP A 117 0.01 -8.69 -4.53
C ASP A 117 -0.05 -7.29 -3.88
N MET A 118 -1.25 -6.83 -3.50
CA MET A 118 -1.51 -5.44 -3.12
C MET A 118 -2.22 -5.36 -1.76
N GLU A 119 -1.77 -4.44 -0.92
CA GLU A 119 -2.33 -4.23 0.41
C GLU A 119 -2.65 -2.76 0.69
N TYR A 120 -3.80 -2.52 1.33
CA TYR A 120 -4.05 -1.25 1.98
C TYR A 120 -3.28 -1.19 3.30
N ARG A 121 -2.64 -0.05 3.57
CA ARG A 121 -1.94 0.24 4.82
C ARG A 121 -2.16 1.69 5.25
N PHE A 122 -2.06 1.97 6.54
CA PHE A 122 -2.08 3.33 7.06
C PHE A 122 -0.68 3.83 7.43
N VAL A 123 -0.42 5.10 7.11
CA VAL A 123 0.75 5.85 7.58
C VAL A 123 0.27 7.20 8.10
N GLY A 124 0.27 7.37 9.42
CA GLY A 124 -0.53 8.37 10.10
C GLY A 124 -2.00 8.33 9.64
N ARG A 125 -2.45 9.44 9.04
CA ARG A 125 -3.80 9.59 8.49
C ARG A 125 -3.88 9.25 6.99
N HIS A 126 -2.78 8.81 6.39
CA HIS A 126 -2.69 8.54 4.96
C HIS A 126 -2.99 7.08 4.68
N LEU A 127 -3.78 6.81 3.63
CA LEU A 127 -3.99 5.47 3.12
C LEU A 127 -2.99 5.23 1.98
N ILE A 128 -2.12 4.25 2.13
CA ILE A 128 -1.22 3.83 1.06
C ILE A 128 -1.70 2.52 0.44
N LEU A 129 -1.36 2.35 -0.84
CA LEU A 129 -1.46 1.07 -1.54
C LEU A 129 -0.04 0.51 -1.68
N LEU A 130 0.26 -0.52 -0.91
CA LEU A 130 1.57 -1.18 -0.88
C LEU A 130 1.56 -2.39 -1.80
N ASP A 131 2.53 -2.45 -2.71
CA ASP A 131 2.90 -3.66 -3.43
C ASP A 131 3.81 -4.48 -2.52
N THR A 132 3.35 -5.65 -2.11
CA THR A 132 4.05 -6.49 -1.12
C THR A 132 5.21 -7.28 -1.74
N HIS A 133 5.13 -7.58 -3.03
CA HIS A 133 6.14 -8.37 -3.73
C HIS A 133 7.35 -7.50 -4.10
N ALA A 134 7.12 -6.24 -4.47
CA ALA A 134 8.18 -5.27 -4.79
C ALA A 134 8.53 -4.34 -3.63
N HIS A 135 7.74 -4.31 -2.55
CA HIS A 135 7.90 -3.40 -1.40
C HIS A 135 7.84 -1.91 -1.78
N VAL A 136 6.94 -1.57 -2.72
CA VAL A 136 6.81 -0.22 -3.30
C VAL A 136 5.45 0.37 -2.99
N ILE A 137 5.42 1.65 -2.65
CA ILE A 137 4.18 2.42 -2.54
C ILE A 137 3.64 2.66 -3.95
N ALA A 138 2.61 1.91 -4.34
CA ALA A 138 2.07 1.95 -5.68
C ALA A 138 1.28 3.25 -5.95
N ASP A 139 0.54 3.72 -4.94
CA ASP A 139 -0.19 4.99 -4.89
C ASP A 139 -0.59 5.31 -3.43
N PHE A 140 -1.09 6.52 -3.15
CA PHE A 140 -1.61 6.87 -1.82
C PHE A 140 -2.63 8.01 -1.84
N ILE A 141 -3.46 8.05 -0.80
CA ILE A 141 -4.40 9.13 -0.49
C ILE A 141 -3.89 9.81 0.79
N GLU A 142 -3.49 11.08 0.66
CA GLU A 142 -3.16 11.92 1.82
C GLU A 142 -4.40 12.21 2.65
N ASP A 143 -4.25 12.32 3.96
CA ASP A 143 -5.36 12.62 4.88
C ASP A 143 -6.64 11.85 4.58
N ALA A 144 -6.51 10.56 4.24
CA ALA A 144 -7.63 9.66 3.97
C ALA A 144 -8.59 9.58 5.16
N ILE A 145 -8.08 9.88 6.36
CA ILE A 145 -8.82 10.03 7.59
C ILE A 145 -8.84 11.52 8.01
N PRO A 146 -10.01 12.08 8.39
CA PRO A 146 -10.10 13.45 8.89
C PRO A 146 -9.20 13.69 10.11
N ALA A 147 -8.74 14.92 10.28
CA ALA A 147 -8.20 15.36 11.57
C ALA A 147 -9.36 15.42 12.58
N GLN A 148 -9.12 14.97 13.81
CA GLN A 148 -10.09 15.13 14.91
C GLN A 148 -10.29 16.60 15.26
#